data_AF-A0A966M3T9-F1
#
_entry.id   AF-A0A966M3T9-F1
#
_cell.length_a   1.000
_cell.length_b   1.000
_cell.length_c   1.000
_cell.angle_alpha   90.00
_cell.angle_beta   90.00
_cell.angle_gamma   90.00
#
_symmetry.space_group_name_H-M   'P 1'
#
loop_
_entity.id
_entity.type
_entity.pdbx_description
1 polymer ?
#
loop_
_entity_poly.entity_id
_entity_poly.type
_entity_poly.pdbx_seq_one_letter_code
_entity_poly.pdbx_strand_id
1 'polypeptide(L)'
;MRHSILLLFFFLFATPLFANCKPEEQVGFRSYNFRIENDYFNNEDSNYTSGVILSGVTHDFKGDVRNECLPVISRLHGSLLSYIDADLFKKREGSSKNIYFTGSQLMYTPVDDKTPTVIKDDRPYAGILSLAI
;
A
#
# COMPACT_ATOMS: atom_id res chain seq x y z
N MET A 1 13.80 -8.49 25.70
CA MET A 1 12.38 -8.06 25.80
C MET A 1 11.94 -7.11 24.68
N ARG A 2 12.77 -6.14 24.23
CA ARG A 2 12.39 -5.17 23.17
C ARG A 2 12.24 -5.76 21.75
N HIS A 3 12.94 -6.86 21.44
CA HIS A 3 12.86 -7.52 20.12
C HIS A 3 11.69 -8.51 20.00
N SER A 4 11.19 -9.05 21.12
CA SER A 4 10.03 -9.96 21.13
C SER A 4 8.71 -9.24 20.77
N ILE A 5 8.61 -7.94 21.02
CA ILE A 5 7.41 -7.14 20.71
C ILE A 5 7.31 -6.85 19.21
N LEU A 6 8.45 -6.59 18.53
CA LEU A 6 8.47 -6.39 17.07
C LEU A 6 8.05 -7.66 16.30
N LEU A 7 8.48 -8.83 16.77
CA LEU A 7 8.07 -10.11 16.19
C LEU A 7 6.57 -10.40 16.38
N LEU A 8 5.98 -9.93 17.48
CA LEU A 8 4.54 -10.08 17.74
C LEU A 8 3.68 -9.24 16.77
N PHE A 9 4.14 -8.04 16.42
CA PHE A 9 3.47 -7.20 15.41
C PHE A 9 3.48 -7.83 14.02
N PHE A 10 4.58 -8.49 13.63
CA PHE A 10 4.68 -9.15 12.33
C PHE A 10 3.70 -10.34 12.21
N PHE A 11 3.48 -11.10 13.29
CA PHE A 11 2.53 -12.22 13.31
C PHE A 11 1.06 -11.80 13.32
N LEU A 12 0.73 -10.64 13.91
CA LEU A 12 -0.64 -10.08 13.89
C LEU A 12 -1.09 -9.67 12.49
N PHE A 13 -0.16 -9.30 11.59
CA PHE A 13 -0.46 -9.03 10.18
C PHE A 13 -0.44 -10.28 9.29
N ALA A 14 0.26 -11.35 9.71
CA ALA A 14 0.48 -12.55 8.89
C ALA A 14 -0.52 -13.69 9.14
N THR A 15 -1.34 -13.60 10.19
CA THR A 15 -2.37 -14.62 10.44
C THR A 15 -3.65 -14.25 9.68
N PRO A 16 -4.15 -15.13 8.79
CA PRO A 16 -5.50 -14.96 8.30
C PRO A 16 -6.39 -15.13 9.53
N LEU A 17 -7.08 -14.05 9.96
CA LEU A 17 -8.20 -14.22 10.89
C LEU A 17 -9.11 -15.25 10.23
N PHE A 18 -9.15 -16.46 10.80
CA PHE A 18 -9.67 -17.70 10.22
C PHE A 18 -11.04 -17.55 9.55
N ALA A 19 -11.07 -17.03 8.33
CA ALA A 19 -12.24 -17.03 7.48
C ALA A 19 -12.23 -18.35 6.72
N ASN A 20 -13.27 -19.16 6.90
CA ASN A 20 -13.47 -20.36 6.10
C ASN A 20 -13.98 -19.93 4.71
N CYS A 21 -13.02 -19.59 3.85
CA CYS A 21 -13.26 -19.08 2.50
C CYS A 21 -13.31 -20.23 1.51
N LYS A 22 -14.31 -20.22 0.64
CA LYS A 22 -14.38 -21.20 -0.44
C LYS A 22 -13.23 -20.97 -1.44
N PRO A 23 -12.83 -21.99 -2.22
CA PRO A 23 -11.74 -21.86 -3.20
C PRO A 23 -11.92 -20.71 -4.20
N GLU A 24 -13.17 -20.36 -4.54
CA GLU A 24 -13.52 -19.24 -5.41
C GLU A 24 -13.42 -17.86 -4.75
N GLU A 25 -13.44 -17.80 -3.41
CA GLU A 25 -13.29 -16.59 -2.60
C GLU A 25 -11.83 -16.27 -2.26
N GLN A 26 -10.90 -17.21 -2.55
CA GLN A 26 -9.49 -17.02 -2.26
C GLN A 26 -8.87 -16.01 -3.23
N VAL A 27 -8.36 -14.91 -2.67
CA VAL A 27 -7.69 -13.86 -3.43
C VAL A 27 -6.18 -14.03 -3.34
N GLY A 28 -5.55 -14.30 -4.47
CA GLY A 28 -4.10 -14.47 -4.59
C GLY A 28 -3.45 -13.35 -5.38
N PHE A 29 -2.28 -12.89 -4.94
CA PHE A 29 -1.48 -11.91 -5.67
C PHE A 29 -0.98 -12.47 -7.01
N ARG A 30 -1.09 -11.66 -8.06
CA ARG A 30 -0.58 -11.95 -9.39
C ARG A 30 0.84 -11.43 -9.56
N SER A 31 1.10 -10.22 -9.09
CA SER A 31 2.42 -9.62 -9.20
C SER A 31 2.64 -8.59 -8.10
N TYR A 32 3.91 -8.40 -7.78
CA TYR A 32 4.39 -7.34 -6.90
C TYR A 32 5.43 -6.52 -7.65
N ASN A 33 5.52 -5.24 -7.33
CA ASN A 33 6.56 -4.35 -7.81
C ASN A 33 7.18 -3.64 -6.61
N PHE A 34 8.51 -3.63 -6.59
CA PHE A 34 9.28 -2.85 -5.64
C PHE A 34 10.14 -1.89 -6.43
N ARG A 35 10.02 -0.61 -6.13
CA ARG A 35 10.73 0.47 -6.79
C ARG A 35 11.45 1.31 -5.76
N ILE A 36 12.71 1.61 -6.05
CA ILE A 36 13.49 2.63 -5.35
C ILE A 36 13.80 3.69 -6.40
N GLU A 37 13.48 4.92 -6.08
CA GLU A 37 13.86 6.10 -6.85
C GLU A 37 14.81 6.92 -5.99
N ASN A 38 15.91 7.41 -6.56
CA ASN A 38 16.87 8.21 -5.82
C ASN A 38 17.66 9.10 -6.78
N ASP A 39 17.50 10.41 -6.64
CA ASP A 39 18.12 11.39 -7.52
C ASP A 39 19.61 11.61 -7.19
N TYR A 40 20.10 11.10 -6.06
CA TYR A 40 21.53 11.05 -5.72
C TYR A 40 22.37 10.35 -6.78
N PHE A 41 21.81 9.33 -7.47
CA PHE A 41 22.53 8.63 -8.54
C PHE A 41 22.86 9.53 -9.74
N ASN A 42 22.18 10.67 -9.88
CA ASN A 42 22.38 11.64 -10.94
C ASN A 42 23.07 12.94 -10.47
N ASN A 43 23.59 12.99 -9.22
CA ASN A 43 24.17 14.20 -8.62
C ASN A 43 23.22 15.42 -8.59
N GLU A 44 21.92 15.19 -8.68
CA GLU A 44 20.89 16.23 -8.61
C GLU A 44 20.03 16.01 -7.35
N ASP A 45 20.52 16.38 -6.17
CA ASP A 45 19.79 16.18 -4.91
C ASP A 45 18.78 17.31 -4.63
N SER A 46 17.98 17.67 -5.64
CA SER A 46 17.00 18.75 -5.54
C SER A 46 15.62 18.30 -6.02
N ASN A 47 14.57 18.76 -5.34
CA ASN A 47 13.17 18.44 -5.61
C ASN A 47 12.73 17.06 -5.12
N TYR A 48 13.06 15.98 -5.85
CA TYR A 48 12.58 14.61 -5.59
C TYR A 48 13.74 13.68 -5.19
N THR A 49 14.28 13.86 -4.00
CA THR A 49 15.52 13.17 -3.61
C THR A 49 15.44 11.65 -3.60
N SER A 50 14.38 11.08 -3.02
CA SER A 50 14.35 9.64 -2.77
C SER A 50 12.94 9.14 -2.51
N GLY A 51 12.64 7.93 -2.99
CA GLY A 51 11.39 7.27 -2.71
C GLY A 51 11.51 5.76 -2.74
N VAL A 52 10.67 5.11 -1.93
CA VAL A 52 10.46 3.66 -1.95
C VAL A 52 8.99 3.41 -2.17
N ILE A 53 8.67 2.61 -3.18
CA ILE A 53 7.30 2.25 -3.53
C ILE A 53 7.22 0.72 -3.59
N LEU A 54 6.31 0.16 -2.80
CA LEU A 54 5.89 -1.23 -2.89
C LEU A 54 4.47 -1.24 -3.43
N SER A 55 4.20 -2.04 -4.46
CA SER A 55 2.84 -2.25 -4.95
C SER A 55 2.60 -3.70 -5.32
N GLY A 56 1.33 -4.06 -5.45
CA GLY A 56 0.96 -5.35 -5.97
C GLY A 56 -0.49 -5.38 -6.42
N VAL A 57 -0.81 -6.39 -7.22
CA VAL A 57 -2.15 -6.59 -7.76
C VAL A 57 -2.55 -8.05 -7.65
N THR A 58 -3.81 -8.29 -7.33
CA THR A 58 -4.36 -9.64 -7.27
C THR A 58 -4.71 -10.16 -8.65
N HIS A 59 -4.94 -11.47 -8.75
CA HIS A 59 -5.71 -11.99 -9.87
C HIS A 59 -7.13 -11.43 -9.83
N ASP A 60 -7.80 -11.49 -10.98
CA ASP A 60 -9.22 -11.18 -11.04
C ASP A 60 -10.02 -12.17 -10.17
N PHE A 61 -11.08 -11.68 -9.54
CA PHE A 61 -11.96 -12.48 -8.72
C PHE A 61 -12.64 -13.56 -9.55
N LYS A 62 -12.64 -14.79 -9.02
CA LYS A 62 -13.29 -15.93 -9.67
C LYS A 62 -14.81 -15.85 -9.53
N GLY A 63 -15.30 -15.38 -8.38
CA GLY A 63 -16.72 -15.13 -8.10
C GLY A 63 -16.89 -13.99 -7.11
N ASP A 64 -18.02 -13.99 -6.39
CA ASP A 64 -18.24 -13.08 -5.27
C ASP A 64 -17.25 -13.38 -4.15
N VAL A 65 -16.69 -12.33 -3.56
CA VAL A 65 -15.72 -12.45 -2.47
C VAL A 65 -16.26 -11.75 -1.23
N ARG A 66 -16.37 -12.47 -0.11
CA ARG A 66 -16.70 -11.87 1.17
C ARG A 66 -15.54 -11.04 1.70
N ASN A 67 -15.87 -9.95 2.38
CA ASN A 67 -14.87 -9.02 2.91
C ASN A 67 -13.90 -9.70 3.90
N GLU A 68 -14.37 -10.68 4.68
CA GLU A 68 -13.50 -11.46 5.58
C GLU A 68 -12.43 -12.30 4.85
N CYS A 69 -12.64 -12.61 3.57
CA CYS A 69 -11.73 -13.39 2.74
C CYS A 69 -10.66 -12.54 2.03
N LEU A 70 -10.74 -11.21 2.18
CA LEU A 70 -9.75 -10.28 1.65
C LEU A 70 -8.52 -10.18 2.56
N PRO A 71 -7.35 -9.78 2.01
CA PRO A 71 -6.20 -9.40 2.82
C PRO A 71 -6.57 -8.36 3.90
N VAL A 72 -5.93 -8.41 5.07
CA VAL A 72 -6.33 -7.66 6.27
C VAL A 72 -6.57 -6.17 6.00
N ILE A 73 -5.64 -5.50 5.31
CA ILE A 73 -5.77 -4.06 5.03
C ILE A 73 -6.94 -3.81 4.07
N SER A 74 -7.10 -4.65 3.04
CA SER A 74 -8.24 -4.60 2.12
C SER A 74 -9.57 -4.86 2.83
N ARG A 75 -9.62 -5.72 3.85
CA ARG A 75 -10.81 -5.96 4.67
C ARG A 75 -11.23 -4.72 5.47
N LEU A 76 -10.27 -3.98 6.02
CA LEU A 76 -10.54 -2.75 6.77
C LEU A 76 -11.12 -1.68 5.84
N HIS A 77 -10.47 -1.44 4.69
CA HIS A 77 -10.96 -0.51 3.67
C HIS A 77 -12.31 -0.95 3.09
N GLY A 78 -12.43 -2.23 2.75
CA GLY A 78 -13.64 -2.84 2.22
C GLY A 78 -14.83 -2.73 3.16
N SER A 79 -14.62 -2.90 4.48
CA SER A 79 -15.66 -2.68 5.49
C SER A 79 -16.21 -1.26 5.45
N LEU A 80 -15.31 -0.27 5.33
CA LEU A 80 -15.70 1.14 5.27
C LEU A 80 -16.45 1.47 3.97
N LEU A 81 -15.92 1.01 2.83
CA LEU A 81 -16.52 1.29 1.53
C LEU A 81 -17.84 0.54 1.29
N SER A 82 -18.04 -0.60 1.96
CA SER A 82 -19.28 -1.37 1.89
C SER A 82 -20.50 -0.63 2.48
N TYR A 83 -20.28 0.41 3.31
CA TYR A 83 -21.35 1.31 3.73
C TYR A 83 -21.89 2.19 2.59
N ILE A 84 -21.08 2.40 1.54
CA ILE A 84 -21.43 3.22 0.37
C ILE A 84 -21.91 2.32 -0.77
N ASP A 85 -21.20 1.21 -1.03
CA ASP A 85 -21.56 0.22 -2.05
C ASP A 85 -21.54 -1.20 -1.45
N ALA A 86 -22.73 -1.72 -1.14
CA ALA A 86 -22.87 -3.07 -0.59
C ALA A 86 -22.46 -4.18 -1.57
N ASP A 87 -22.38 -3.87 -2.88
CA ASP A 87 -22.02 -4.81 -3.94
C ASP A 87 -20.57 -4.63 -4.43
N LEU A 88 -19.74 -3.90 -3.67
CA LEU A 88 -18.37 -3.55 -4.02
C LEU A 88 -17.54 -4.77 -4.48
N PHE A 89 -17.66 -5.89 -3.78
CA PHE A 89 -16.91 -7.12 -4.06
C PHE A 89 -17.71 -8.20 -4.80
N LYS A 90 -18.98 -7.92 -5.16
CA LYS A 90 -19.75 -8.83 -6.01
C LYS A 90 -19.25 -8.77 -7.44
N LYS A 91 -19.11 -9.93 -8.06
CA LYS A 91 -18.72 -10.04 -9.46
C LYS A 91 -19.93 -9.74 -10.34
N ARG A 92 -19.79 -8.78 -11.25
CA ARG A 92 -20.82 -8.50 -12.26
C ARG A 92 -20.48 -9.27 -13.53
N GLU A 93 -21.51 -9.76 -14.21
CA GLU A 93 -21.34 -10.48 -15.47
C GLU A 93 -20.59 -9.61 -16.49
N GLY A 94 -19.57 -10.19 -17.14
CA GLY A 94 -18.71 -9.45 -18.08
C GLY A 94 -17.69 -8.49 -17.44
N SER A 95 -17.54 -8.46 -16.11
CA SER A 95 -16.55 -7.60 -15.43
C SER A 95 -15.40 -8.38 -14.78
N SER A 96 -14.19 -7.84 -14.91
CA SER A 96 -13.02 -8.24 -14.13
C SER A 96 -12.86 -7.30 -12.95
N LYS A 97 -12.70 -7.85 -11.74
CA LYS A 97 -12.41 -7.11 -10.52
C LYS A 97 -11.17 -7.69 -9.86
N ASN A 98 -10.25 -6.84 -9.44
CA ASN A 98 -9.06 -7.20 -8.67
C ASN A 98 -8.80 -6.14 -7.60
N ILE A 99 -7.82 -6.40 -6.75
CA ILE A 99 -7.35 -5.46 -5.74
C ILE A 99 -5.94 -5.04 -6.14
N TYR A 100 -5.72 -3.73 -6.19
CA TYR A 100 -4.40 -3.14 -6.26
C TYR A 100 -4.04 -2.62 -4.86
N PHE A 101 -2.77 -2.65 -4.49
CA PHE A 101 -2.31 -1.90 -3.33
C PHE A 101 -1.00 -1.21 -3.66
N THR A 102 -0.77 -0.07 -3.00
CA THR A 102 0.51 0.60 -3.01
C THR A 102 0.81 1.21 -1.65
N GLY A 103 2.02 0.96 -1.15
CA GLY A 103 2.61 1.67 -0.03
C GLY A 103 3.83 2.42 -0.54
N SER A 104 3.94 3.70 -0.21
CA SER A 104 5.07 4.51 -0.62
C SER A 104 5.54 5.45 0.46
N GLN A 105 6.86 5.65 0.49
CA GLN A 105 7.50 6.73 1.21
C GLN A 105 8.23 7.58 0.17
N LEU A 106 7.92 8.87 0.12
CA LEU A 106 8.54 9.85 -0.77
C LEU A 106 9.18 10.94 0.06
N MET A 107 10.38 11.39 -0.33
CA MET A 107 11.12 12.46 0.33
C MET A 107 11.40 13.59 -0.67
N TYR A 108 11.19 14.82 -0.21
CA TYR A 108 11.43 16.03 -0.96
C TYR A 108 12.37 16.93 -0.16
N THR A 109 13.34 17.53 -0.84
CA THR A 109 14.34 18.44 -0.25
C THR A 109 14.30 19.80 -0.95
N PRO A 110 14.74 20.87 -0.27
CA PRO A 110 15.09 22.13 -0.92
C PRO A 110 16.22 21.93 -1.95
N VAL A 111 16.39 22.91 -2.82
CA VAL A 111 17.51 22.93 -3.78
C VAL A 111 18.85 23.07 -3.07
N ASP A 112 18.91 23.88 -2.00
CA ASP A 112 20.06 23.94 -1.09
C ASP A 112 19.77 23.10 0.15
N ASP A 113 20.22 21.84 0.10
CA ASP A 113 20.05 20.82 1.13
C ASP A 113 21.09 20.88 2.26
N LYS A 114 21.99 21.87 2.24
CA LYS A 114 23.05 22.04 3.26
C LYS A 114 22.72 23.15 4.24
N THR A 115 21.79 24.02 3.87
CA THR A 115 21.40 25.14 4.71
C THR A 115 20.49 24.67 5.85
N PRO A 116 20.84 24.91 7.12
CA PRO A 116 20.05 24.45 8.27
C PRO A 116 18.80 25.31 8.53
N THR A 117 18.64 26.42 7.82
CA THR A 117 17.53 27.37 7.96
C THR A 117 16.52 27.20 6.85
N VAL A 118 15.24 27.44 7.15
CA VAL A 118 14.19 27.44 6.13
C VAL A 118 14.43 28.57 5.12
N ILE A 119 14.49 28.22 3.84
CA ILE A 119 14.55 29.17 2.74
C ILE A 119 13.12 29.54 2.37
N LYS A 120 12.75 30.82 2.53
CA LYS A 120 11.35 31.28 2.43
C LYS A 120 10.72 31.01 1.06
N ASP A 121 11.52 31.11 0.00
CA ASP A 121 11.06 31.00 -1.40
C ASP A 121 11.39 29.63 -2.01
N ASP A 122 11.80 28.66 -1.18
CA ASP A 122 12.04 27.27 -1.58
C ASP A 122 11.13 26.31 -0.80
N ARG A 123 11.03 25.06 -1.27
CA ARG A 123 10.29 24.03 -0.56
C ARG A 123 11.03 23.60 0.70
N PRO A 124 10.32 23.29 1.80
CA PRO A 124 10.94 22.68 2.95
C PRO A 124 11.25 21.20 2.70
N TYR A 125 12.04 20.62 3.59
CA TYR A 125 12.08 19.16 3.73
C TYR A 125 10.69 18.62 4.04
N ALA A 126 10.22 17.69 3.23
CA ALA A 126 8.91 17.08 3.40
C ALA A 126 8.98 15.59 3.07
N GLY A 127 8.19 14.80 3.79
CA GLY A 127 8.01 13.39 3.54
C GLY A 127 6.53 13.07 3.35
N ILE A 128 6.21 12.21 2.39
CA ILE A 128 4.88 11.63 2.22
C ILE A 128 5.00 10.14 2.48
N LEU A 129 4.32 9.67 3.53
CA LEU A 129 4.08 8.26 3.75
C LEU A 129 2.62 7.98 3.40
N SER A 130 2.39 7.10 2.43
CA SER A 130 1.05 6.78 1.94
C SER A 130 0.83 5.28 1.79
N LEU A 131 -0.43 4.89 1.99
CA LEU A 131 -0.94 3.56 1.77
C LEU A 131 -2.29 3.69 1.05
N ALA A 132 -2.44 2.99 -0.07
CA ALA A 132 -3.66 2.98 -0.87
C ALA A 132 -3.98 1.55 -1.32
N ILE A 133 -5.29 1.27 -1.44
CA ILE A 133 -5.90 0.01 -1.86
C ILE A 133 -7.11 0.34 -2.72
#